data_AF-A0A8T1JQ40-F1
#
_entry.id   AF-A0A8T1JQ40-F1
#
_cell.length_a   1.000
_cell.length_b   1.000
_cell.length_c   1.000
_cell.angle_alpha   90.00
_cell.angle_beta   90.00
_cell.angle_gamma   90.00
#
_symmetry.space_group_name_H-M   'P 1'
#
loop_
_entity.id
_entity.type
_entity.pdbx_description
1 polymer ?
#
loop_
_entity_poly.entity_id
_entity_poly.type
_entity_poly.pdbx_seq_one_letter_code
_entity_poly.pdbx_strand_id
1 'polypeptide(L)'
;MEKIPDGQTAQDRPDIVARVWQLKLGAELKDLDEGVPRRVHAQIYVVEFQKRGLLHAHILVILAEDDKPRTRQITNKMVSADLPEGEEPPFVRNCHYVHDSRTV
;
A
#
# COMPACT_ATOMS: atom_id res chain seq x y z
N MET A 1 2.10 11.48 -19.29
CA MET A 1 0.95 11.53 -18.36
C MET A 1 0.40 12.94 -18.40
N GLU A 2 -0.92 13.13 -18.49
CA GLU A 2 -1.54 14.46 -18.49
C GLU A 2 -1.17 15.21 -17.20
N LYS A 3 -0.68 16.46 -17.33
CA LYS A 3 -0.31 17.32 -16.20
C LYS A 3 -1.55 18.04 -15.68
N ILE A 4 -1.63 18.27 -14.37
CA ILE A 4 -2.67 19.13 -13.78
C ILE A 4 -2.50 20.54 -14.39
N PRO A 5 -3.56 21.14 -14.97
CA PRO A 5 -3.51 22.50 -15.51
C PRO A 5 -3.10 23.54 -14.47
N ASP A 6 -2.42 24.59 -14.91
CA ASP A 6 -1.99 25.66 -14.00
C ASP A 6 -3.21 26.32 -13.33
N GLY A 7 -3.16 26.49 -12.01
CA GLY A 7 -4.27 27.00 -11.20
C GLY A 7 -5.25 25.94 -10.68
N GLN A 8 -5.10 24.67 -11.05
CA GLN A 8 -5.85 23.55 -10.45
C GLN A 8 -4.98 22.75 -9.47
N THR A 9 -5.62 22.15 -8.48
CA THR A 9 -4.99 21.22 -7.52
C THR A 9 -5.33 19.77 -7.87
N ALA A 10 -4.67 18.82 -7.22
CA ALA A 10 -5.01 17.40 -7.36
C ALA A 10 -6.47 17.10 -6.98
N GLN A 11 -7.05 17.86 -6.04
CA GLN A 11 -8.44 17.68 -5.61
C GLN A 11 -9.44 18.06 -6.71
N ASP A 12 -9.05 18.98 -7.60
CA ASP A 12 -9.89 19.45 -8.72
C ASP A 12 -9.88 18.48 -9.92
N ARG A 13 -8.97 17.49 -9.91
CA ARG A 13 -8.78 16.50 -10.99
C ARG A 13 -8.83 15.06 -10.46
N PRO A 14 -9.99 14.60 -9.95
CA PRO A 14 -10.13 13.26 -9.39
C PRO A 14 -9.86 12.15 -10.42
N ASP A 15 -10.05 12.42 -11.70
CA ASP A 15 -9.74 11.50 -12.80
C ASP A 15 -8.23 11.20 -12.91
N ILE A 16 -7.39 12.24 -12.79
CA ILE A 16 -5.92 12.09 -12.80
C ILE A 16 -5.47 11.38 -11.52
N VAL A 17 -6.00 11.79 -10.36
CA VAL A 17 -5.66 11.18 -9.06
C VAL A 17 -6.00 9.70 -9.06
N ALA A 18 -7.20 9.33 -9.49
CA ALA A 18 -7.62 7.93 -9.57
C ALA A 18 -6.71 7.12 -10.52
N ARG A 19 -6.36 7.67 -11.69
CA ARG A 19 -5.50 6.97 -12.65
C ARG A 19 -4.08 6.76 -12.12
N VAL A 20 -3.48 7.79 -11.52
CA VAL A 20 -2.15 7.69 -10.88
C VAL A 20 -2.21 6.68 -9.72
N TRP A 21 -3.26 6.72 -8.92
CA TRP A 21 -3.44 5.82 -7.78
C TRP A 21 -3.56 4.36 -8.23
N GLN A 22 -4.35 4.07 -9.28
CA GLN A 22 -4.48 2.71 -9.83
C GLN A 22 -3.14 2.17 -10.35
N LEU A 23 -2.33 3.02 -11.01
CA LEU A 23 -0.99 2.62 -11.47
C LEU A 23 -0.06 2.33 -10.29
N LYS A 24 -0.13 3.13 -9.22
CA LYS A 24 0.64 2.87 -7.99
C LYS A 24 0.19 1.57 -7.33
N LEU A 25 -1.11 1.34 -7.17
CA LEU A 25 -1.63 0.10 -6.61
C LEU A 25 -1.16 -1.11 -7.42
N GLY A 26 -1.20 -1.04 -8.75
CA GLY A 26 -0.72 -2.11 -9.62
C GLY A 26 0.78 -2.38 -9.45
N ALA A 27 1.59 -1.35 -9.27
CA ALA A 27 3.01 -1.50 -8.98
C ALA A 27 3.25 -2.16 -7.61
N GLU A 28 2.54 -1.73 -6.57
CA GLU A 28 2.64 -2.32 -5.23
C GLU A 28 2.22 -3.81 -5.21
N LEU A 29 1.14 -4.17 -5.91
CA LEU A 29 0.71 -5.58 -6.02
C LEU A 29 1.75 -6.42 -6.76
N LYS A 30 2.35 -5.87 -7.82
CA LYS A 30 3.42 -6.54 -8.57
C LYS A 30 4.68 -6.73 -7.70
N ASP A 31 5.06 -5.72 -6.92
CA ASP A 31 6.20 -5.82 -6.00
C ASP A 31 5.94 -6.84 -4.88
N LEU A 32 4.68 -7.03 -4.47
CA LEU A 32 4.32 -8.10 -3.53
C LEU A 32 4.42 -9.50 -4.15
N ASP A 33 4.12 -9.63 -5.45
CA ASP A 33 4.26 -10.90 -6.19
C ASP A 33 5.73 -11.24 -6.49
N GLU A 34 6.55 -10.25 -6.87
CA GLU A 34 7.92 -10.45 -7.34
C GLU A 34 8.98 -10.24 -6.24
N GLY A 35 8.72 -9.34 -5.29
CA GLY A 35 9.69 -8.82 -4.34
C GLY A 35 9.70 -9.50 -2.97
N VAL A 36 8.74 -10.38 -2.68
CA VAL A 36 8.69 -11.09 -1.40
C VAL A 36 9.38 -12.46 -1.55
N PRO A 37 10.52 -12.72 -0.87
CA PRO A 37 11.22 -14.01 -0.96
C PRO A 37 10.50 -15.16 -0.23
N ARG A 38 9.18 -15.07 -0.05
CA ARG A 38 8.34 -16.01 0.69
C ARG A 38 7.21 -16.50 -0.20
N ARG A 39 6.70 -17.69 0.10
CA ARG A 39 5.57 -18.25 -0.64
C ARG A 39 4.27 -17.57 -0.21
N VAL A 40 3.69 -16.79 -1.12
CA VAL A 40 2.35 -16.20 -0.98
C VAL A 40 1.32 -17.23 -1.44
N HIS A 41 0.35 -17.54 -0.57
CA HIS A 41 -0.76 -18.45 -0.88
C HIS A 41 -1.93 -17.72 -1.54
N ALA A 42 -2.21 -16.50 -1.10
CA ALA A 42 -3.24 -15.65 -1.69
C ALA A 42 -2.97 -14.17 -1.38
N GLN A 43 -3.45 -13.30 -2.28
CA GLN A 43 -3.53 -11.87 -2.06
C GLN A 43 -4.99 -11.43 -2.23
N ILE A 44 -5.48 -10.61 -1.31
CA ILE A 44 -6.83 -10.05 -1.34
C ILE A 44 -6.70 -8.56 -1.12
N TYR A 45 -7.38 -7.74 -1.91
CA TYR A 45 -7.42 -6.30 -1.66
C TYR A 45 -8.82 -5.74 -1.83
N VAL A 46 -9.12 -4.69 -1.07
CA VAL A 46 -10.35 -3.90 -1.15
C VAL A 46 -9.97 -2.44 -1.31
N VAL A 47 -10.67 -1.76 -2.22
CA VAL A 47 -10.48 -0.32 -2.48
C VAL A 47 -11.67 0.46 -1.92
N GLU A 48 -11.41 1.43 -1.07
CA GLU A 48 -12.40 2.28 -0.43
C GLU A 48 -12.10 3.76 -0.68
N PHE A 49 -13.16 4.58 -0.71
CA PHE A 49 -13.02 6.02 -0.75
C PHE A 49 -12.95 6.58 0.68
N GLN A 50 -11.81 7.17 1.03
CA GLN A 50 -11.68 7.91 2.28
C GLN A 50 -12.48 9.21 2.23
N LYS A 51 -12.88 9.71 3.41
CA LYS A 51 -13.39 11.08 3.56
C LYS A 51 -12.32 12.02 3.00
N ARG A 52 -12.68 12.86 2.01
CA ARG A 52 -11.81 13.70 1.13
C ARG A 52 -11.49 13.11 -0.26
N GLY A 53 -12.14 12.01 -0.65
CA GLY A 53 -12.11 11.52 -2.03
C GLY A 53 -10.81 10.80 -2.43
N LEU A 54 -9.95 10.50 -1.47
CA LEU A 54 -8.73 9.72 -1.71
C LEU A 54 -9.06 8.23 -1.70
N LEU A 55 -8.57 7.51 -2.70
CA LEU A 55 -8.65 6.06 -2.75
C LEU A 55 -7.70 5.47 -1.71
N HIS A 56 -8.17 4.46 -0.99
CA HIS A 56 -7.41 3.71 0.01
C HIS A 56 -7.56 2.22 -0.27
N ALA A 57 -6.45 1.50 -0.21
CA ALA A 57 -6.44 0.06 -0.41
C ALA A 57 -6.11 -0.64 0.90
N HIS A 58 -6.96 -1.58 1.30
CA HIS A 58 -6.63 -2.60 2.28
C HIS A 58 -6.11 -3.81 1.53
N ILE A 59 -4.82 -4.15 1.67
CA ILE A 59 -4.19 -5.30 1.02
C ILE A 59 -3.86 -6.34 2.09
N LEU A 60 -4.38 -7.55 1.94
CA LEU A 60 -4.12 -8.71 2.79
C LEU A 60 -3.29 -9.73 2.00
N VAL A 61 -2.12 -10.08 2.54
CA VAL A 61 -1.24 -11.11 1.98
C VAL A 61 -1.24 -12.33 2.91
N ILE A 62 -1.62 -13.48 2.38
CA ILE A 62 -1.65 -14.76 3.09
C ILE A 62 -0.38 -15.53 2.73
N LEU A 63 0.51 -15.73 3.69
CA LEU A 63 1.77 -16.47 3.52
C LEU A 63 1.61 -17.96 3.85
N ALA A 64 2.43 -18.79 3.23
CA ALA A 64 2.60 -20.20 3.63
C ALA A 64 3.02 -20.32 5.09
N GLU A 65 2.64 -21.41 5.76
CA GLU A 65 2.88 -21.61 7.20
C GLU A 65 4.33 -21.46 7.64
N ASP A 66 5.27 -22.00 6.87
CA ASP A 66 6.71 -21.94 7.19
C ASP A 66 7.28 -20.52 7.03
N ASP A 67 6.60 -19.69 6.24
CA ASP A 67 7.01 -18.35 5.87
C ASP A 67 6.36 -17.29 6.79
N LYS A 68 5.41 -17.68 7.64
CA LYS A 68 4.73 -16.77 8.58
C LYS A 68 5.72 -16.22 9.63
N PRO A 69 5.76 -14.90 9.86
CA PRO A 69 6.59 -14.33 10.92
C PRO A 69 6.03 -14.68 12.31
N ARG A 70 6.71 -15.58 13.03
CA ARG A 70 6.27 -16.04 14.36
C ARG A 70 6.88 -15.26 15.53
N THR A 71 7.74 -14.28 15.25
CA THR A 71 8.39 -13.47 16.28
C THR A 71 8.28 -11.99 15.95
N ARG A 72 8.18 -11.16 16.99
CA ARG A 72 8.09 -9.69 16.85
C ARG A 72 9.29 -9.11 16.10
N GLN A 73 10.47 -9.70 16.28
CA GLN A 73 11.70 -9.26 15.61
C GLN A 73 11.63 -9.49 14.09
N ILE A 74 11.05 -10.62 13.66
CA ILE A 74 10.85 -10.90 12.23
C ILE A 74 9.79 -9.95 11.68
N THR A 75 8.67 -9.75 12.39
CA THR A 75 7.62 -8.79 11.98
C THR A 75 8.15 -7.38 11.83
N ASN A 76 8.90 -6.86 12.80
CA ASN A 76 9.46 -5.51 12.75
C ASN A 76 10.49 -5.32 11.62
N LYS A 77 11.16 -6.39 11.18
CA LYS A 77 12.05 -6.36 10.01
C LYS A 77 11.30 -6.42 8.69
N MET A 78 10.12 -7.04 8.68
CA MET A 78 9.28 -7.16 7.50
C MET A 78 8.42 -5.93 7.25
N VAL A 79 8.06 -5.22 8.31
CA VAL A 79 7.11 -4.13 8.28
C VAL A 79 7.77 -2.89 8.86
N SER A 80 8.01 -1.90 8.00
CA SER A 80 8.36 -0.54 8.38
C SER A 80 7.38 0.43 7.72
N ALA A 81 7.29 1.63 8.30
CA ALA A 81 6.63 2.76 7.71
C ALA A 81 7.60 3.93 7.81
N ASP A 82 8.12 4.38 6.68
CA ASP A 82 9.06 5.49 6.65
C ASP A 82 8.28 6.79 6.43
N LEU A 83 8.38 7.71 7.39
CA LEU A 83 7.94 9.08 7.16
C LEU A 83 8.99 9.78 6.29
N PRO A 84 8.58 10.49 5.22
CA PRO A 84 9.53 11.29 4.46
C PRO A 84 10.13 12.37 5.38
N GLU A 85 11.46 12.43 5.44
CA GLU A 85 12.18 13.47 6.18
C GLU A 85 12.35 14.70 5.25
N GLY A 86 11.69 15.83 5.55
CA GLY A 86 11.75 17.08 4.78
C GLY A 86 10.41 17.84 4.64
N GLU A 87 10.43 18.99 3.95
CA GLU A 87 9.23 19.82 3.64
C GLU A 87 8.37 19.28 2.48
N GLU A 88 8.49 18.00 2.14
CA GLU A 88 7.54 17.35 1.23
C GLU A 88 6.21 17.17 1.98
N PRO A 89 5.05 17.52 1.39
CA PRO A 89 3.76 17.34 2.04
C PRO A 89 3.62 15.87 2.49
N PRO A 90 2.97 15.58 3.63
CA PRO A 90 2.99 14.27 4.28
C PRO A 90 2.20 13.23 3.47
N PHE A 91 2.76 12.81 2.35
CA PHE A 91 2.45 11.55 1.72
C PHE A 91 3.25 10.51 2.49
N VAL A 92 2.59 9.87 3.45
CA VAL A 92 3.15 8.71 4.15
C VAL A 92 3.53 7.69 3.07
N ARG A 93 4.82 7.37 2.94
CA ARG A 93 5.24 6.24 2.11
C ARG A 93 4.87 4.97 2.86
N ASN A 94 3.94 4.23 2.26
CA ASN A 94 3.60 2.84 2.52
C ASN A 94 3.65 2.39 4.00
N CYS A 95 2.48 2.42 4.65
CA CYS A 95 2.24 1.61 5.83
C CYS A 95 1.80 0.21 5.39
N HIS A 96 2.71 -0.77 5.46
CA HIS A 96 2.29 -2.18 5.46
C HIS A 96 1.86 -2.52 6.90
N TYR A 97 0.66 -3.07 7.11
CA TYR A 97 0.22 -3.53 8.44
C TYR A 97 -0.01 -5.04 8.34
N VAL A 98 0.85 -5.84 8.96
CA VAL A 98 0.68 -7.30 9.01
C VAL A 98 -0.05 -7.63 10.32
N HIS A 99 -1.32 -8.03 10.20
CA HIS A 99 -2.07 -8.58 11.33
C HIS A 99 -1.78 -10.08 11.42
N ASP A 100 -1.31 -10.56 12.58
CA ASP A 100 -1.28 -11.99 12.90
C ASP A 100 -2.72 -12.44 13.18
N SER A 101 -3.41 -12.95 12.16
CA SER A 101 -4.69 -13.62 12.34
C SER A 101 -4.42 -15.01 12.92
N ARG A 102 -4.23 -15.09 14.24
CA ARG A 102 -4.46 -16.35 14.95
C ARG A 102 -5.91 -16.73 14.73
N THR A 103 -6.09 -17.90 14.15
CA THR A 103 -7.37 -18.49 13.79
C THR A 103 -8.30 -18.56 15.01
N VAL A 104 -9.58 -18.32 14.74
CA VAL A 104 -10.73 -18.80 15.52
C VAL A 104 -10.59 -20.28 15.88
#